data_AF-A0A1A8UVV1-F1
#
_entry.id   AF-A0A1A8UVV1-F1
#
_cell.length_a   1.000
_cell.length_b   1.000
_cell.length_c   1.000
_cell.angle_alpha   90.00
_cell.angle_beta   90.00
_cell.angle_gamma   90.00
#
_symmetry.space_group_name_H-M   'P 1'
#
loop_
_entity.id
_entity.type
_entity.pdbx_description
1 polymer ?
#
loop_
_entity_poly.entity_id
_entity_poly.type
_entity_poly.pdbx_seq_one_letter_code
_entity_poly.pdbx_strand_id
1 'polypeptide(L)' 'GKARCKWTDDEVKAVERHLLHFITSCKVPDKKECDSCIQAEPAALKGRDWVAIKYYIHNRIITLKRKMNK' A
#
# COMPACT_ATOMS: atom_id res chain seq x y z
N GLY A 1 -10.61 -9.29 -16.52
CA GLY A 1 -9.31 -8.76 -16.09
C GLY A 1 -9.55 -7.70 -15.03
N LYS A 2 -8.89 -7.79 -13.86
CA LYS A 2 -9.07 -6.83 -12.76
C LYS A 2 -8.52 -5.47 -13.24
N ALA A 3 -9.40 -4.51 -13.49
CA ALA A 3 -9.02 -3.20 -14.00
C ALA A 3 -7.94 -2.58 -13.09
N ARG A 4 -6.93 -1.92 -13.67
CA ARG A 4 -5.99 -1.10 -12.91
C ARG A 4 -6.74 0.13 -12.37
N CYS A 5 -7.50 -0.05 -11.30
CA CYS A 5 -8.17 1.06 -10.62
C CYS A 5 -7.10 1.97 -10.04
N LYS A 6 -7.09 3.22 -10.50
CA LYS A 6 -6.28 4.29 -9.91
C LYS A 6 -6.57 4.32 -8.41
N TRP A 7 -5.54 4.44 -7.59
CA TRP A 7 -5.70 4.61 -6.14
C TRP A 7 -6.37 5.96 -5.89
N THR A 8 -7.47 5.94 -5.16
CA THR A 8 -8.15 7.16 -4.71
C THR A 8 -7.40 7.75 -3.52
N ASP A 9 -7.60 9.04 -3.26
CA ASP A 9 -6.94 9.74 -2.15
C ASP A 9 -7.27 9.10 -0.79
N ASP A 10 -8.50 8.62 -0.64
CA ASP A 10 -8.97 7.92 0.56
C ASP A 10 -8.24 6.58 0.77
N GLU A 11 -8.13 5.77 -0.29
CA GLU A 11 -7.36 4.52 -0.25
C GLU A 11 -5.87 4.76 0.06
N VAL A 12 -5.28 5.82 -0.54
CA VAL A 12 -3.87 6.18 -0.29
C VAL A 12 -3.69 6.58 1.17
N LYS A 13 -4.55 7.45 1.70
CA LYS A 13 -4.48 7.88 3.10
C LYS A 13 -4.65 6.72 4.07
N ALA A 14 -5.58 5.80 3.80
CA ALA A 14 -5.77 4.61 4.61
C ALA A 14 -4.51 3.73 4.64
N VAL A 15 -3.94 3.41 3.47
CA VAL A 15 -2.73 2.58 3.39
C VAL A 15 -1.53 3.28 4.04
N GLU A 16 -1.36 4.58 3.80
CA GLU A 16 -0.22 5.31 4.36
C GLU A 16 -0.35 5.51 5.88
N ARG A 17 -1.54 5.71 6.44
CA ARG A 17 -1.70 5.75 7.91
C ARG A 17 -1.16 4.50 8.61
N HIS A 18 -1.38 3.32 8.04
CA HIS A 18 -0.99 2.06 8.67
C HIS A 18 0.38 1.55 8.20
N LEU A 19 0.69 1.69 6.91
CA LEU A 19 1.81 1.00 6.27
C LEU A 19 2.88 1.97 5.72
N LEU A 20 2.79 3.28 5.99
CA LEU A 20 3.84 4.23 5.58
C LEU A 20 5.22 3.85 6.13
N HIS A 21 5.27 3.31 7.35
CA HIS A 21 6.52 2.88 7.97
C HIS A 21 7.25 1.80 7.14
N PHE A 22 6.52 0.91 6.46
CA PHE A 22 7.09 -0.06 5.53
C PHE A 22 7.73 0.62 4.33
N ILE A 23 7.08 1.66 3.79
CA ILE A 23 7.61 2.45 2.67
C ILE A 23 8.91 3.15 3.07
N THR A 24 8.91 3.86 4.20
CA THR A 24 10.08 4.62 4.68
C THR A 24 11.24 3.71 5.07
N SER A 25 10.95 2.55 5.66
CA SER A 25 11.97 1.53 5.98
C SER A 25 12.35 0.66 4.78
N CYS A 26 11.82 0.93 3.59
CA CYS A 26 12.07 0.16 2.37
C CYS A 26 11.79 -1.35 2.50
N LYS A 27 10.86 -1.73 3.38
CA LYS A 27 10.48 -3.12 3.68
C LYS A 27 9.10 -3.40 3.12
N VAL A 28 8.92 -4.52 2.42
CA VAL A 28 7.59 -4.91 1.90
C VAL A 28 6.80 -5.61 3.02
N PRO A 29 5.54 -5.24 3.27
CA PRO A 29 4.71 -5.92 4.26
C PRO A 29 4.30 -7.32 3.78
N ASP A 30 4.11 -8.20 4.77
CA ASP A 30 3.54 -9.52 4.56
C ASP A 30 2.01 -9.48 4.47
N LYS A 31 1.41 -10.63 4.14
CA LYS A 31 -0.04 -10.77 4.03
C LYS A 31 -0.76 -10.30 5.30
N LYS A 32 -0.25 -10.65 6.49
CA LYS A 32 -0.86 -10.31 7.78
C LYS A 32 -1.01 -8.80 7.98
N GLU A 33 0.05 -8.05 7.68
CA GLU A 33 0.07 -6.59 7.80
C GLU A 33 -0.89 -5.93 6.81
N CYS A 34 -0.93 -6.44 5.58
CA CYS A 34 -1.86 -5.97 4.56
C CYS A 34 -3.32 -6.26 4.94
N ASP A 35 -3.60 -7.45 5.49
CA ASP A 35 -4.94 -7.84 5.94
C ASP A 35 -5.38 -6.98 7.14
N SER A 36 -4.48 -6.76 8.10
CA SER A 36 -4.72 -5.87 9.25
C SER A 36 -5.05 -4.45 8.81
N CYS A 37 -4.38 -3.92 7.78
CA CYS A 37 -4.70 -2.62 7.19
C CYS A 37 -6.11 -2.60 6.55
N ILE A 38 -6.53 -3.67 5.87
CA ILE A 38 -7.88 -3.76 5.29
C ILE A 38 -8.94 -3.83 6.39
N GLN A 39 -8.68 -4.57 7.46
CA GLN A 39 -9.60 -4.69 8.59
C GLN A 39 -9.71 -3.40 9.40
N ALA A 40 -8.62 -2.61 9.49
CA ALA A 40 -8.64 -1.31 10.13
C ALA A 40 -9.43 -0.27 9.32
N GLU A 41 -9.33 -0.32 7.98
CA GLU A 41 -9.95 0.65 7.07
C GLU A 41 -10.86 -0.02 6.01
N PRO A 42 -11.90 -0.77 6.44
CA PRO A 42 -12.72 -1.56 5.52
C PRO A 42 -13.57 -0.70 4.59
N ALA A 43 -13.90 0.53 4.99
CA ALA A 43 -14.68 1.46 4.18
C ALA A 43 -13.86 1.98 2.97
N ALA A 44 -12.62 2.41 3.23
CA ALA A 44 -11.69 2.91 2.22
C ALA A 44 -11.20 1.77 1.31
N LEU A 45 -10.87 0.61 1.89
CA LEU A 45 -10.20 -0.50 1.20
C LEU A 45 -11.16 -1.61 0.72
N LYS A 46 -12.47 -1.37 0.71
CA LYS A 46 -13.50 -2.37 0.31
C LYS A 46 -13.28 -3.04 -1.05
N GLY A 47 -12.58 -2.36 -1.97
CA GLY A 47 -12.30 -2.85 -3.32
C GLY A 47 -10.88 -3.40 -3.50
N ARG A 48 -10.07 -3.46 -2.44
CA ARG A 48 -8.64 -3.79 -2.49
C ARG A 48 -8.36 -5.08 -1.74
N ASP A 49 -7.60 -5.96 -2.36
CA ASP A 49 -7.03 -7.12 -1.68
C ASP A 49 -5.66 -6.80 -1.11
N TRP A 50 -5.21 -7.65 -0.19
CA TRP A 50 -3.86 -7.61 0.37
C TRP A 50 -2.76 -7.59 -0.72
N VAL A 51 -2.99 -8.26 -1.86
CA VAL A 51 -2.08 -8.26 -3.01
C VAL A 51 -1.96 -6.86 -3.61
N ALA A 52 -3.08 -6.14 -3.77
CA ALA A 52 -3.07 -4.78 -4.31
C ALA A 52 -2.30 -3.82 -3.39
N ILE A 53 -2.52 -3.92 -2.07
CA ILE A 53 -1.81 -3.14 -1.06
C ILE A 53 -0.31 -3.45 -1.09
N LYS A 54 0.06 -4.73 -1.11
CA LYS A 54 1.47 -5.16 -1.24
C LYS A 54 2.14 -4.54 -2.47
N TYR A 55 1.49 -4.59 -3.64
CA TYR A 55 2.03 -3.97 -4.86
C TYR A 55 2.12 -2.45 -4.76
N TYR A 56 1.14 -1.78 -4.15
CA TYR A 56 1.19 -0.33 -3.93
C TYR A 56 2.45 0.06 -3.15
N ILE A 57 2.68 -0.63 -2.03
CA ILE A 57 3.82 -0.36 -1.15
C ILE A 57 5.14 -0.71 -1.85
N HIS A 58 5.21 -1.85 -2.52
CA HIS A 58 6.38 -2.24 -3.30
C HIS A 58 6.75 -1.17 -4.35
N ASN A 59 5.77 -0.66 -5.10
CA ASN A 59 5.99 0.40 -6.08
C ASN A 59 6.46 1.69 -5.43
N ARG A 60 5.90 2.08 -4.28
CA ARG A 60 6.34 3.24 -3.49
C ARG A 60 7.78 3.10 -3.01
N ILE A 61 8.17 1.93 -2.52
CA ILE A 61 9.55 1.63 -2.12
C ILE A 61 10.50 1.75 -3.31
N ILE A 62 10.15 1.19 -4.47
CA ILE A 62 10.98 1.32 -5.69
C ILE A 62 11.14 2.79 -6.07
N THR A 63 10.06 3.57 -6.05
CA THR A 63 10.11 5.02 -6.33
C THR A 63 11.00 5.75 -5.32
N LEU A 64 10.90 5.43 -4.03
CA LEU A 64 11.73 6.04 -2.98
C LEU A 64 13.21 5.69 -3.18
N LYS A 65 13.54 4.42 -3.39
CA LYS A 65 14.91 3.97 -3.68
C LYS A 65 15.51 4.68 -4.90
N ARG A 66 14.72 4.82 -5.98
CA ARG A 66 15.15 5.57 -7.18
C ARG A 66 15.41 7.05 -6.91
N LYS A 67 14.70 7.66 -5.96
CA LYS A 67 14.95 9.05 -5.54
C LYS A 67 16.19 9.18 -4.65
N MET A 68 16.49 8.18 -3.83
CA MET A 68 17.67 8.17 -2.96
C MET A 68 18.97 7.92 -3.74
N ASN A 69 18.91 7.18 -4.84
CA ASN A 69 20.05 6.90 -5.72
C ASN A 69 20.32 8.00 -6.77
N LYS A 70 19.72 9.19 -6.60
CA LYS A 70 19.84 10.33 -7.51
C LYS A 70 20.50 11.49 -6.79
#